data_AF-A0ABD1NY95-F1
#
_entry.id   AF-A0ABD1NY95-F1
#
_cell.length_a   1.000
_cell.length_b   1.000
_cell.length_c   1.000
_cell.angle_alpha   90.00
_cell.angle_beta   90.00
_cell.angle_gamma   90.00
#
_symmetry.space_group_name_H-M   'P 1'
#
loop_
_entity.id
_entity.type
_entity.pdbx_description
1 polymer ?
#
loop_
_entity_poly.entity_id
_entity_poly.type
_entity_poly.pdbx_seq_one_letter_code
_entity_poly.pdbx_strand_id
1 'polypeptide(L)'
;MSSSAGVTSCELQKTVLEDGRRLNVIDTPEKKSEVLEDNAEARAKKSFEKKATEVSLHMCGNRRVLFDNKTKDKSKKSEQLKQLLSLLNEAVDNNGGKPYTDELFLELKDILEMCGNRRVLFDNNTVDKLKKSKQLDQLLCLVNDVVDKNDGKPYTNQLFLKHQISKLEETFTIYEQLSEERAAQLNVENEIHKLVERIHELQNQVSLEQQLSEERLLKRVENLEGNRNHNQCSIM
;
A
#
# COMPACT_ATOMS: atom_id res chain seq x y z
N MET A 1 -32.21 -5.38 5.42
CA MET A 1 -30.98 -5.87 4.75
C MET A 1 -30.22 -4.64 4.30
N SER A 2 -29.13 -4.31 4.98
CA SER A 2 -28.39 -3.07 4.77
C SER A 2 -27.66 -3.12 3.43
N SER A 3 -27.95 -2.15 2.57
CA SER A 3 -27.25 -1.93 1.31
C SER A 3 -25.78 -1.64 1.60
N SER A 4 -24.92 -2.61 1.29
CA SER A 4 -23.48 -2.45 1.25
C SER A 4 -23.15 -1.54 0.08
N ALA A 5 -23.10 -0.23 0.31
CA ALA A 5 -22.54 0.72 -0.65
C ALA A 5 -21.13 0.24 -1.03
N GLY A 6 -20.93 -0.07 -2.31
CA GLY A 6 -19.72 -0.70 -2.82
C GLY A 6 -18.46 0.08 -2.47
N VAL A 7 -17.67 -0.46 -1.56
CA VAL A 7 -16.29 -0.03 -1.35
C VAL A 7 -15.47 -0.75 -2.41
N THR A 8 -14.98 0.00 -3.41
CA THR A 8 -13.97 -0.48 -4.35
C THR A 8 -12.73 -0.92 -3.56
N SER A 9 -12.05 -2.00 -3.96
CA SER A 9 -10.86 -2.49 -3.26
C SER A 9 -9.64 -1.61 -3.54
N CYS A 10 -8.73 -1.47 -2.58
CA CYS A 10 -7.43 -0.83 -2.80
C CYS A 10 -6.51 -1.73 -3.65
N GLU A 11 -5.70 -1.15 -4.51
CA GLU A 11 -4.75 -1.89 -5.37
C GLU A 11 -3.30 -1.59 -4.98
N LEU A 12 -2.46 -2.62 -4.89
CA LEU A 12 -1.03 -2.48 -4.60
C LEU A 12 -0.20 -2.74 -5.86
N GLN A 13 0.48 -1.71 -6.35
CA GLN A 13 1.45 -1.81 -7.44
C GLN A 13 2.87 -1.71 -6.91
N LYS A 14 3.79 -2.47 -7.51
CA LYS A 14 5.20 -2.53 -7.08
C LYS A 14 6.12 -2.37 -8.27
N THR A 15 7.19 -1.61 -8.08
CA THR A 15 8.26 -1.47 -9.07
C THR A 15 9.62 -1.29 -8.39
N VAL A 16 10.70 -1.47 -9.15
CA VAL A 16 12.08 -1.24 -8.73
C VAL A 16 12.63 -0.08 -9.55
N LEU A 17 13.17 0.93 -8.86
CA LEU A 17 13.81 2.09 -9.48
C LEU A 17 15.25 1.75 -9.93
N GLU A 18 15.84 2.60 -10.77
CA GLU A 18 17.21 2.40 -11.30
C GLU A 18 18.28 2.34 -10.20
N ASP A 19 18.04 3.01 -9.07
CA ASP A 19 18.91 2.99 -7.89
C ASP A 19 18.71 1.76 -6.98
N GLY A 20 17.85 0.82 -7.40
CA GLY A 20 17.55 -0.41 -6.66
C GLY A 20 16.49 -0.25 -5.56
N ARG A 21 15.98 0.96 -5.30
CA ARG A 21 14.88 1.15 -4.34
C ARG A 21 13.59 0.51 -4.85
N ARG A 22 12.85 -0.13 -3.95
CA ARG A 22 11.51 -0.68 -4.23
C ARG A 22 10.44 0.37 -3.92
N LEU A 23 9.62 0.69 -4.91
CA LEU A 23 8.47 1.57 -4.77
C LEU A 23 7.21 0.73 -4.71
N ASN A 24 6.45 0.88 -3.62
CA ASN A 24 5.13 0.28 -3.42
C ASN A 24 4.09 1.41 -3.42
N VAL A 25 3.15 1.38 -4.35
CA VAL A 25 2.07 2.37 -4.47
C VAL A 25 0.74 1.70 -4.16
N ILE A 26 0.01 2.22 -3.17
CA ILE A 26 -1.33 1.75 -2.82
C ILE A 26 -2.31 2.77 -3.41
N ASP A 27 -3.04 2.34 -4.44
CA ASP A 27 -4.13 3.13 -5.00
C ASP A 27 -5.40 2.90 -4.18
N THR A 28 -5.97 4.00 -3.68
CA THR A 28 -7.17 3.99 -2.83
C THR A 28 -8.32 4.65 -3.58
N PRO A 29 -9.47 3.99 -3.72
CA PRO A 29 -10.57 4.54 -4.50
C PRO A 29 -11.19 5.79 -3.87
N GLU A 30 -11.73 6.66 -4.71
CA GLU A 30 -12.41 7.90 -4.29
C GLU A 30 -13.70 7.62 -3.52
N LYS A 31 -13.93 8.43 -2.47
CA LYS A 31 -15.26 8.64 -1.89
C LYS A 31 -15.91 9.82 -2.61
N LYS A 32 -16.94 9.56 -3.41
CA LYS A 32 -17.69 10.63 -4.10
C LYS A 32 -18.40 11.53 -3.07
N SER A 33 -18.17 12.84 -3.15
CA SER A 33 -19.01 13.87 -2.54
C SER A 33 -20.00 14.40 -3.59
N GLU A 34 -21.30 14.29 -3.35
CA GLU A 34 -22.35 14.79 -4.25
C GLU A 34 -22.38 16.33 -4.25
N VAL A 35 -22.25 16.94 -5.43
CA VAL A 35 -22.56 18.36 -5.67
C VAL A 35 -23.57 18.43 -6.81
N LEU A 36 -24.69 19.10 -6.55
CA LEU A 36 -25.77 19.34 -7.51
C LEU A 36 -25.53 20.70 -8.19
N GLU A 37 -25.44 20.72 -9.52
CA GLU A 37 -25.52 21.95 -10.31
C GLU A 37 -26.71 21.88 -11.28
N ASP A 38 -27.69 22.74 -11.02
CA ASP A 38 -28.81 23.01 -11.93
C ASP A 38 -28.46 24.15 -12.89
N ASN A 39 -28.67 23.94 -14.18
CA ASN A 39 -28.44 24.95 -15.20
C ASN A 39 -29.64 25.04 -16.15
N ALA A 40 -30.37 26.15 -16.08
CA ALA A 40 -31.41 26.49 -17.05
C ALA A 40 -31.45 28.00 -17.28
N GLU A 41 -30.70 28.56 -18.24
CA GLU A 41 -31.12 29.82 -18.87
C GLU A 41 -30.40 30.16 -20.18
N ALA A 42 -31.13 30.01 -21.30
CA ALA A 42 -30.64 30.37 -22.63
C ALA A 42 -31.51 31.42 -23.35
N ARG A 43 -32.62 31.90 -22.78
CA ARG A 43 -33.53 32.85 -23.47
C ARG A 43 -33.59 34.28 -22.90
N ALA A 44 -32.97 34.57 -21.74
CA ALA A 44 -32.85 35.92 -21.19
C ALA A 44 -31.71 36.77 -21.84
N LYS A 45 -30.79 36.13 -22.57
CA LYS A 45 -29.44 36.67 -22.85
C LYS A 45 -29.38 37.99 -23.64
N LYS A 46 -30.25 38.25 -24.62
CA LYS A 46 -30.05 39.40 -25.54
C LYS A 46 -30.54 40.77 -25.03
N SER A 47 -31.60 40.79 -24.23
CA SER A 47 -32.09 42.00 -23.54
C SER A 47 -31.33 42.24 -22.23
N PHE A 48 -30.96 41.13 -21.56
CA PHE A 48 -30.08 41.15 -20.41
C PHE A 48 -28.68 41.64 -20.80
N GLU A 49 -28.09 41.25 -21.94
CA GLU A 49 -26.75 41.69 -22.38
C GLU A 49 -26.58 43.21 -22.47
N LYS A 50 -27.55 43.96 -23.01
CA LYS A 50 -27.43 45.43 -23.14
C LYS A 50 -27.58 46.14 -21.80
N LYS A 51 -28.52 45.71 -20.95
CA LYS A 51 -28.68 46.24 -19.59
C LYS A 51 -27.55 45.78 -18.67
N ALA A 52 -27.08 44.55 -18.82
CA ALA A 52 -25.97 43.97 -18.06
C ALA A 52 -24.65 44.63 -18.45
N THR A 53 -24.44 45.03 -19.70
CA THR A 53 -23.24 45.79 -20.07
C THR A 53 -23.25 47.21 -19.50
N GLU A 54 -24.39 47.91 -19.51
CA GLU A 54 -24.52 49.21 -18.85
C GLU A 54 -24.35 49.11 -17.32
N VAL A 55 -24.99 48.12 -16.69
CA VAL A 55 -24.84 47.85 -15.26
C VAL A 55 -23.42 47.44 -14.93
N SER A 56 -22.78 46.55 -15.70
CA SER A 56 -21.40 46.11 -15.46
C SER A 56 -20.41 47.25 -15.64
N LEU A 57 -20.58 48.09 -16.67
CA LEU A 57 -19.76 49.29 -16.85
C LEU A 57 -19.93 50.24 -15.68
N HIS A 58 -21.16 50.44 -15.19
CA HIS A 58 -21.44 51.25 -14.02
C HIS A 58 -20.77 50.69 -12.75
N MET A 59 -20.88 49.39 -12.51
CA MET A 59 -20.20 48.69 -11.40
C MET A 59 -18.67 48.78 -11.52
N CYS A 60 -18.13 48.87 -12.74
CA CYS A 60 -16.71 49.11 -13.00
C CYS A 60 -16.31 50.60 -12.91
N GLY A 61 -17.19 51.50 -12.44
CA GLY A 61 -16.90 52.94 -12.35
C GLY A 61 -16.82 53.62 -13.72
N ASN A 62 -17.46 53.05 -14.74
CA ASN A 62 -17.37 53.46 -16.14
C ASN A 62 -15.94 53.49 -16.72
N ARG A 63 -14.99 52.82 -16.07
CA ARG A 63 -13.61 52.69 -16.56
C ARG A 63 -13.61 51.90 -17.86
N ARG A 64 -13.41 52.58 -18.99
CA ARG A 64 -13.37 51.98 -20.33
C ARG A 64 -12.38 52.70 -21.22
N VAL A 65 -11.75 51.95 -22.13
CA VAL A 65 -10.93 52.51 -23.22
C VAL A 65 -11.43 51.94 -24.54
N LEU A 66 -11.66 52.82 -25.51
CA LEU A 66 -12.04 52.42 -26.86
C LEU A 66 -10.79 52.30 -27.73
N PHE A 67 -10.52 51.06 -28.16
CA PHE A 67 -9.41 50.77 -29.06
C PHE A 67 -9.88 50.80 -30.52
N ASP A 68 -9.33 51.73 -31.28
CA ASP A 68 -9.42 51.72 -32.75
C ASP A 68 -8.33 50.82 -33.32
N ASN A 69 -8.62 49.52 -33.40
CA ASN A 69 -7.68 48.51 -33.90
C ASN A 69 -7.33 48.68 -35.40
N LYS A 70 -8.01 49.57 -36.13
CA LYS A 70 -7.76 49.84 -37.55
C LYS A 70 -6.85 51.05 -37.77
N THR A 71 -6.61 51.86 -36.74
CA THR A 71 -5.79 53.07 -36.87
C THR A 71 -4.31 52.73 -37.14
N LYS A 72 -3.72 53.45 -38.09
CA LYS A 72 -2.27 53.39 -38.37
C LYS A 72 -1.49 54.53 -37.71
N ASP A 73 -2.20 55.49 -37.10
CA ASP A 73 -1.63 56.66 -36.44
C ASP A 73 -0.98 56.26 -35.11
N LYS A 74 0.35 56.45 -35.02
CA LYS A 74 1.14 56.12 -33.82
C LYS A 74 0.75 56.98 -32.62
N SER A 75 0.36 58.23 -32.84
CA SER A 75 -0.04 59.14 -31.76
C SER A 75 -1.36 58.69 -31.15
N LYS A 76 -2.33 58.27 -31.97
CA LYS A 76 -3.60 57.68 -31.49
C LYS A 76 -3.37 56.39 -30.71
N LYS A 77 -2.48 55.52 -31.16
CA LYS A 77 -2.11 54.29 -30.42
C LYS A 77 -1.46 54.61 -29.08
N SER A 78 -0.54 55.57 -29.06
CA SER A 78 0.11 56.00 -27.81
C SER A 78 -0.90 56.58 -26.82
N GLU A 79 -1.87 57.35 -27.30
CA GLU A 79 -2.89 57.95 -26.46
C GLU A 79 -3.84 56.90 -25.88
N GLN A 80 -4.27 55.92 -26.69
CA GLN A 80 -5.06 54.77 -26.21
C GLN A 80 -4.31 53.95 -25.15
N LEU A 81 -3.01 53.73 -25.32
CA LEU A 81 -2.18 53.03 -24.34
C LEU A 81 -2.04 53.84 -23.04
N LYS A 82 -1.84 55.15 -23.12
CA LYS A 82 -1.78 56.03 -21.94
C LYS A 82 -3.09 55.99 -21.15
N GLN A 83 -4.23 56.03 -21.84
CA GLN A 83 -5.54 55.92 -21.20
C GLN A 83 -5.71 54.58 -20.48
N LEU A 84 -5.30 53.48 -21.10
CA LEU A 84 -5.33 52.16 -20.47
C LEU A 84 -4.46 52.09 -19.22
N LEU A 85 -3.22 52.56 -19.31
CA LEU A 85 -2.28 52.55 -18.18
C LEU A 85 -2.77 53.43 -17.03
N SER A 86 -3.38 54.58 -17.33
CA SER A 86 -4.00 55.45 -16.31
C SER A 86 -5.11 54.73 -15.55
N LEU A 87 -6.02 54.05 -16.26
CA LEU A 87 -7.11 53.30 -15.63
C LEU A 87 -6.62 52.08 -14.84
N LEU A 88 -5.53 51.44 -15.29
CA LEU A 88 -4.92 50.32 -14.58
C LEU A 88 -4.28 50.79 -13.26
N ASN A 89 -3.53 51.89 -13.30
CA ASN A 89 -2.94 52.47 -12.09
C ASN A 89 -4.03 52.87 -11.09
N GLU A 90 -5.10 53.53 -11.57
CA GLU A 90 -6.28 53.85 -10.74
C GLU A 90 -6.93 52.60 -10.14
N ALA A 91 -7.04 51.50 -10.91
CA ALA A 91 -7.55 50.22 -10.41
C ALA A 91 -6.67 49.64 -9.30
N VAL A 92 -5.34 49.71 -9.48
CA VAL A 92 -4.36 49.21 -8.52
C VAL A 92 -4.39 50.06 -7.25
N ASP A 93 -4.44 51.38 -7.38
CA ASP A 93 -4.52 52.31 -6.25
C ASP A 93 -5.82 52.11 -5.46
N ASN A 94 -6.97 52.00 -6.15
CA ASN A 94 -8.27 51.73 -5.52
C ASN A 94 -8.31 50.36 -4.83
N ASN A 95 -7.55 49.38 -5.32
CA ASN A 95 -7.42 48.06 -4.71
C ASN A 95 -6.29 48.03 -3.64
N GLY A 96 -5.68 49.17 -3.30
CA GLY A 96 -4.61 49.26 -2.31
C GLY A 96 -3.35 48.48 -2.70
N GLY A 97 -3.07 48.37 -4.01
CA GLY A 97 -1.97 47.58 -4.56
C GLY A 97 -2.20 46.07 -4.56
N LYS A 98 -3.35 45.59 -4.06
CA LYS A 98 -3.62 44.16 -3.95
C LYS A 98 -4.22 43.64 -5.26
N PRO A 99 -3.65 42.57 -5.86
CA PRO A 99 -4.30 41.90 -6.96
C PRO A 99 -5.62 41.29 -6.48
N TYR A 100 -6.51 40.97 -7.42
CA TYR A 100 -7.70 40.19 -7.12
C TYR A 100 -7.28 38.82 -6.57
N THR A 101 -7.39 38.64 -5.25
CA THR A 101 -7.21 37.34 -4.58
C THR A 101 -8.59 36.79 -4.29
N ASP A 102 -8.93 35.73 -5.02
CA ASP A 102 -10.06 34.87 -4.70
C ASP A 102 -9.85 34.25 -3.30
N GLU A 103 -10.90 34.07 -2.52
CA GLU A 103 -10.85 33.43 -1.19
C GLU A 103 -10.24 32.02 -1.30
N LEU A 104 -10.53 31.33 -2.41
CA LEU A 104 -9.94 30.04 -2.78
C LEU A 104 -8.41 30.09 -2.92
N PHE A 105 -7.86 31.24 -3.35
CA PHE A 105 -6.41 31.41 -3.47
C PHE A 105 -5.74 31.58 -2.10
N LEU A 106 -6.45 32.13 -1.12
CA LEU A 106 -5.98 32.23 0.26
C LEU A 106 -5.97 30.84 0.92
N GLU A 107 -7.06 30.08 0.80
CA GLU A 107 -7.15 28.72 1.35
C GLU A 107 -6.04 27.81 0.79
N LEU A 108 -5.81 27.85 -0.53
CA LEU A 108 -4.75 27.09 -1.17
C LEU A 108 -3.36 27.51 -0.65
N LYS A 109 -3.15 28.82 -0.48
CA LYS A 109 -1.87 29.34 0.03
C LYS A 109 -1.60 28.85 1.46
N ASP A 110 -2.63 28.86 2.32
CA ASP A 110 -2.53 28.39 3.70
C ASP A 110 -2.25 26.89 3.76
N ILE A 111 -2.94 26.08 2.93
CA ILE A 111 -2.68 24.62 2.81
C ILE A 111 -1.24 24.37 2.37
N LEU A 112 -0.77 25.09 1.35
CA LEU A 112 0.61 24.95 0.87
C LEU A 112 1.61 25.29 1.97
N GLU A 113 1.36 26.33 2.76
CA GLU A 113 2.20 26.73 3.88
C GLU A 113 2.20 25.66 4.99
N MET A 114 1.04 25.12 5.36
CA MET A 114 0.92 23.97 6.29
C MET A 114 1.66 22.73 5.78
N CYS A 115 1.69 22.52 4.47
CA CYS A 115 2.45 21.45 3.84
C CYS A 115 3.96 21.75 3.74
N GLY A 116 4.44 22.87 4.27
CA GLY A 116 5.85 23.29 4.18
C GLY A 116 6.26 23.65 2.75
N ASN A 117 5.31 24.15 1.96
CA ASN A 117 5.43 24.46 0.53
C ASN A 117 5.88 23.29 -0.36
N ARG A 118 5.80 22.05 0.14
CA ARG A 118 6.11 20.83 -0.61
C ARG A 118 5.00 20.57 -1.62
N ARG A 119 5.26 20.90 -2.88
CA ARG A 119 4.32 20.71 -4.00
C ARG A 119 5.07 20.24 -5.24
N VAL A 120 4.41 19.44 -6.06
CA VAL A 120 4.92 18.98 -7.35
C VAL A 120 3.76 18.97 -8.35
N LEU A 121 4.05 19.33 -9.60
CA LEU A 121 3.07 19.36 -10.68
C LEU A 121 3.35 18.20 -11.65
N PHE A 122 2.31 17.40 -11.89
CA PHE A 122 2.38 16.26 -12.81
C PHE A 122 1.55 16.49 -14.06
N ASP A 123 2.12 16.14 -15.21
CA ASP A 123 1.41 15.99 -16.47
C ASP A 123 1.29 14.49 -16.77
N ASN A 124 0.25 13.87 -16.23
CA ASN A 124 0.00 12.44 -16.37
C ASN A 124 -0.31 12.01 -17.82
N ASN A 125 -0.51 12.96 -18.74
CA ASN A 125 -0.77 12.70 -20.15
C ASN A 125 0.48 12.82 -21.02
N THR A 126 1.60 13.29 -20.46
CA THR A 126 2.82 13.47 -21.24
C THR A 126 3.35 12.13 -21.76
N VAL A 127 3.79 12.08 -23.01
CA VAL A 127 4.45 10.91 -23.60
C VAL A 127 5.98 11.01 -23.58
N ASP A 128 6.49 12.20 -23.30
CA ASP A 128 7.92 12.50 -23.26
C ASP A 128 8.58 11.85 -22.03
N LYS A 129 9.48 10.89 -22.28
CA LYS A 129 10.18 10.14 -21.24
C LYS A 129 11.03 11.05 -20.34
N LEU A 130 11.65 12.10 -20.89
CA LEU A 130 12.47 13.02 -20.11
C LEU A 130 11.61 13.87 -19.18
N LYS A 131 10.42 14.29 -19.62
CA LYS A 131 9.45 14.98 -18.75
C LYS A 131 8.98 14.08 -17.62
N LYS A 132 8.64 12.81 -17.92
CA LYS A 132 8.25 11.82 -16.90
C LYS A 132 9.34 11.62 -15.86
N SER A 133 10.58 11.41 -16.29
CA SER A 133 11.73 11.25 -15.39
C SER A 133 11.92 12.49 -14.51
N LYS A 134 11.93 13.70 -15.09
CA LYS A 134 12.06 14.94 -14.29
C LYS A 134 10.94 15.12 -13.27
N GLN A 135 9.69 14.79 -13.62
CA GLN A 135 8.56 14.87 -12.71
C GLN A 135 8.68 13.85 -11.57
N LEU A 136 9.10 12.62 -11.89
CA LEU A 136 9.36 11.58 -10.90
C LEU A 136 10.50 11.98 -9.96
N ASP A 137 11.60 12.50 -10.49
CA ASP A 137 12.76 12.93 -9.70
C ASP A 137 12.36 14.04 -8.71
N GLN A 138 11.57 15.01 -9.16
CA GLN A 138 11.04 16.06 -8.29
C GLN A 138 10.19 15.51 -7.14
N LEU A 139 9.29 14.56 -7.43
CA LEU A 139 8.49 13.89 -6.41
C LEU A 139 9.37 13.12 -5.42
N LEU A 140 10.32 12.33 -5.92
CA LEU A 140 11.20 11.53 -5.07
C LEU A 140 12.10 12.39 -4.19
N CYS A 141 12.58 13.55 -4.68
CA CYS A 141 13.31 14.52 -3.86
C CYS A 141 12.45 14.98 -2.68
N LEU A 142 11.22 15.42 -2.94
CA LEU A 142 10.30 15.86 -1.89
C LEU A 142 9.96 14.74 -0.90
N VAL A 143 9.80 13.51 -1.36
CA VAL A 143 9.56 12.34 -0.50
C VAL A 143 10.75 12.08 0.40
N ASN A 144 11.98 12.10 -0.13
CA ASN A 144 13.19 11.92 0.68
C ASN A 144 13.32 13.05 1.70
N ASP A 145 13.04 14.30 1.33
CA ASP A 145 13.03 15.42 2.26
C ASP A 145 12.04 15.21 3.43
N VAL A 146 10.89 14.57 3.17
CA VAL A 146 9.92 14.21 4.23
C VAL A 146 10.50 13.14 5.14
N VAL A 147 11.10 12.11 4.55
CA VAL A 147 11.72 11.00 5.30
C VAL A 147 12.83 11.54 6.19
N ASP A 148 13.71 12.39 5.67
CA ASP A 148 14.83 12.98 6.41
C ASP A 148 14.34 13.89 7.54
N LYS A 149 13.34 14.75 7.28
CA LYS A 149 12.72 15.60 8.32
C LYS A 149 12.00 14.81 9.42
N ASN A 150 11.64 13.56 9.14
CA ASN A 150 11.01 12.65 10.09
C ASN A 150 12.00 11.66 10.72
N ASP A 151 13.32 11.87 10.58
CA ASP A 151 14.37 10.96 11.07
C ASP A 151 14.20 9.52 10.54
N GLY A 152 13.75 9.38 9.29
CA GLY A 152 13.46 8.10 8.66
C GLY A 152 12.17 7.43 9.14
N LYS A 153 11.41 8.05 10.07
CA LYS A 153 10.23 7.45 10.65
C LYS A 153 8.99 7.69 9.76
N PRO A 154 8.29 6.63 9.33
CA PRO A 154 7.05 6.78 8.59
C PRO A 154 5.96 7.37 9.49
N TYR A 155 4.98 8.02 8.87
CA TYR A 155 3.79 8.45 9.56
C TYR A 155 3.13 7.26 10.26
N THR A 156 2.89 7.41 11.56
CA THR A 156 2.34 6.37 12.42
C THR A 156 1.12 6.92 13.16
N ASN A 157 0.04 6.15 13.17
CA ASN A 157 -1.16 6.46 13.94
C ASN A 157 -1.53 5.29 14.87
N GLN A 158 -2.52 5.51 15.73
CA GLN A 158 -3.00 4.48 16.67
C GLN A 158 -3.44 3.19 15.95
N LEU A 159 -4.06 3.31 14.77
CA LEU A 159 -4.51 2.14 14.00
C LEU A 159 -3.32 1.29 13.52
N PHE A 160 -2.26 1.94 13.04
CA PHE A 160 -1.04 1.27 12.61
C PHE A 160 -0.32 0.58 13.77
N LEU A 161 -0.23 1.24 14.93
CA LEU A 161 0.33 0.64 16.15
C LEU A 161 -0.47 -0.58 16.60
N LYS A 162 -1.80 -0.46 16.64
CA LYS A 162 -2.69 -1.57 17.01
C LYS A 162 -2.50 -2.79 16.10
N HIS A 163 -2.37 -2.56 14.79
CA HIS A 163 -2.11 -3.65 13.84
C HIS A 163 -0.73 -4.30 14.02
N GLN A 164 0.31 -3.54 14.37
CA GLN A 164 1.62 -4.11 14.68
C GLN A 164 1.59 -4.95 15.96
N ILE A 165 0.90 -4.48 17.00
CA ILE A 165 0.73 -5.21 18.25
C ILE A 165 0.00 -6.54 18.00
N SER A 166 -1.11 -6.52 17.26
CA SER A 166 -1.88 -7.75 16.99
C SER A 166 -1.04 -8.79 16.22
N LYS A 167 -0.24 -8.34 15.23
CA LYS A 167 0.70 -9.23 14.53
C LYS A 167 1.75 -9.81 15.47
N LEU A 168 2.26 -9.02 16.41
CA LEU A 168 3.26 -9.48 17.35
C LEU A 168 2.68 -10.54 18.31
N GLU A 169 1.46 -10.32 18.81
CA GLU A 169 0.72 -11.27 19.64
C GLU A 169 0.46 -12.60 18.90
N GLU A 170 0.06 -12.54 17.63
CA GLU A 170 -0.10 -13.72 16.78
C GLU A 170 1.23 -14.49 16.65
N THR A 171 2.33 -13.79 16.34
CA THR A 171 3.64 -14.45 16.23
C THR A 171 4.09 -15.07 17.54
N PHE A 172 3.87 -14.39 18.67
CA PHE A 172 4.22 -14.90 19.98
C PHE A 172 3.46 -16.19 20.31
N THR A 173 2.15 -16.21 20.02
CA THR A 173 1.30 -17.39 20.21
C THR A 173 1.79 -18.59 19.39
N ILE A 174 2.19 -18.36 18.14
CA ILE A 174 2.74 -19.41 17.27
C ILE A 174 4.06 -19.96 17.83
N TYR A 175 4.94 -19.09 18.35
CA TYR A 175 6.21 -19.52 18.96
C TYR A 175 5.99 -20.36 20.22
N GLU A 176 5.02 -20.00 21.05
CA GLU A 176 4.66 -20.76 22.25
C GLU A 176 4.16 -22.17 21.88
N GLN A 177 3.22 -22.25 20.94
CA GLN A 177 2.70 -23.53 20.43
C GLN A 177 3.81 -24.42 19.85
N LEU A 178 4.73 -23.84 19.06
CA LEU A 178 5.88 -24.58 18.52
C LEU A 178 6.82 -25.09 19.61
N SER A 179 6.97 -24.37 20.72
CA SER A 179 7.78 -24.80 21.86
C SER A 179 7.14 -25.99 22.58
N GLU A 180 5.83 -25.92 22.82
CA GLU A 180 5.06 -27.01 23.44
C GLU A 180 5.06 -28.26 22.56
N GLU A 181 4.84 -28.12 21.26
CA GLU A 181 4.85 -29.21 20.29
C GLU A 181 6.22 -29.92 20.28
N ARG A 182 7.32 -29.17 20.27
CA ARG A 182 8.68 -29.74 20.34
C ARG A 182 8.92 -30.49 21.64
N ALA A 183 8.45 -29.97 22.78
CA ALA A 183 8.58 -30.66 24.07
C ALA A 183 7.77 -31.96 24.11
N ALA A 184 6.54 -31.94 23.57
CA ALA A 184 5.71 -33.12 23.44
C ALA A 184 6.35 -34.17 22.51
N GLN A 185 6.90 -33.72 21.38
CA GLN A 185 7.58 -34.60 20.44
C GLN A 185 8.80 -35.29 21.07
N LEU A 186 9.63 -34.55 21.82
CA LEU A 186 10.78 -35.12 22.52
C LEU A 186 10.34 -36.19 23.54
N ASN A 187 9.24 -35.96 24.25
CA ASN A 187 8.70 -36.95 25.18
C ASN A 187 8.27 -38.23 24.45
N VAL A 188 7.58 -38.10 23.31
CA VAL A 188 7.19 -39.26 22.49
C VAL A 188 8.41 -39.99 21.94
N GLU A 189 9.43 -39.28 21.45
CA GLU A 189 10.69 -39.86 20.96
C GLU A 189 11.40 -40.66 22.07
N ASN A 190 11.44 -40.14 23.29
CA ASN A 190 11.99 -40.85 24.44
C ASN A 190 11.21 -42.13 24.79
N GLU A 191 9.87 -42.09 24.73
CA GLU A 191 9.05 -43.28 24.97
C GLU A 191 9.20 -44.33 23.86
N ILE A 192 9.28 -43.90 22.59
CA ILE A 192 9.58 -44.79 21.46
C ILE A 192 10.95 -45.45 21.68
N HIS A 193 11.95 -44.68 22.10
CA HIS A 193 13.29 -45.22 22.36
C HIS A 193 13.27 -46.36 23.39
N LYS A 194 12.58 -46.15 24.52
CA LYS A 194 12.41 -47.19 25.56
C LYS A 194 11.69 -48.44 25.04
N LEU A 195 10.65 -48.25 24.24
CA LEU A 195 9.91 -49.37 23.65
C LEU A 195 10.78 -50.16 22.66
N VAL A 196 11.59 -49.48 21.85
CA VAL A 196 12.54 -50.12 20.93
C VAL A 196 13.57 -50.94 21.69
N GLU A 197 14.13 -50.42 22.78
CA GLU A 197 15.04 -51.17 23.65
C GLU A 197 14.36 -52.44 24.20
N ARG A 198 13.13 -52.32 24.70
CA ARG A 198 12.39 -53.46 25.24
C ARG A 198 12.06 -54.51 24.19
N ILE A 199 11.71 -54.09 22.97
CA ILE A 199 11.48 -55.01 21.85
C ILE A 199 12.76 -55.79 21.54
N HIS A 200 13.92 -55.12 21.52
CA HIS A 200 15.20 -55.78 21.29
C HIS A 200 15.50 -56.84 22.36
N GLU A 201 15.28 -56.52 23.64
CA GLU A 201 15.45 -57.47 24.75
C GLU A 201 14.57 -58.72 24.57
N LEU A 202 13.29 -58.52 24.25
CA LEU A 202 12.34 -59.62 24.05
C LEU A 202 12.70 -60.47 22.82
N GLN A 203 13.17 -59.85 21.74
CA GLN A 203 13.66 -60.57 20.55
C GLN A 203 14.84 -61.48 20.89
N ASN A 204 15.78 -61.02 21.71
CA ASN A 204 16.90 -61.83 22.17
C ASN A 204 16.44 -63.01 23.04
N GLN A 205 15.47 -62.79 23.94
CA GLN A 205 14.92 -63.86 24.78
C GLN A 205 14.21 -64.93 23.94
N VAL A 206 13.37 -64.52 22.99
CA VAL A 206 12.65 -65.44 22.09
C VAL A 206 13.63 -66.27 21.26
N SER A 207 14.69 -65.64 20.74
CA SER A 207 15.72 -66.35 19.96
C SER A 207 16.44 -67.41 20.81
N LEU A 208 16.75 -67.09 22.07
CA LEU A 208 17.39 -68.04 22.99
C LEU A 208 16.47 -69.20 23.35
N GLU A 209 15.18 -68.95 23.59
CA GLU A 209 14.20 -70.01 23.85
C GLU A 209 14.01 -70.93 22.63
N GLN A 210 14.01 -70.37 21.41
CA GLN A 210 13.96 -71.16 20.18
C GLN A 210 15.17 -72.09 20.06
N GLN A 211 16.39 -71.60 20.29
CA GLN A 211 17.61 -72.42 20.26
C GLN A 211 17.56 -73.56 21.29
N LEU A 212 17.15 -73.25 22.53
CA LEU A 212 17.01 -74.27 23.59
C LEU A 212 15.93 -75.31 23.26
N SER A 213 14.83 -74.89 22.63
CA SER A 213 13.77 -75.78 22.16
C SER A 213 14.28 -76.73 21.06
N GLU A 214 14.99 -76.20 20.07
CA GLU A 214 15.59 -77.01 18.99
C GLU A 214 16.58 -78.03 19.53
N GLU A 215 17.46 -77.63 20.46
CA GLU A 215 18.42 -78.55 21.09
C GLU A 215 17.73 -79.69 21.86
N ARG A 216 16.63 -79.37 22.57
CA ARG A 216 15.82 -80.39 23.27
C ARG A 216 15.15 -81.37 22.30
N LEU A 217 14.66 -80.87 21.16
CA LEU A 217 14.07 -81.71 20.12
C LEU A 217 15.12 -82.63 19.50
N LEU A 218 16.31 -82.11 19.17
CA LEU A 218 17.44 -82.89 18.65
C LEU A 218 17.80 -84.04 19.60
N LYS A 219 18.02 -83.76 20.89
CA LYS A 219 18.30 -84.79 21.90
C LYS A 219 17.19 -85.84 21.99
N ARG A 220 15.92 -85.44 21.82
CA ARG A 220 14.79 -86.38 21.86
C ARG A 220 14.76 -87.29 20.63
N VAL A 221 15.11 -86.76 19.45
CA VAL A 221 15.23 -87.54 18.21
C VAL A 221 16.38 -88.55 18.33
N GLU A 222 17.56 -88.12 18.76
CA GLU A 222 18.73 -89.00 18.97
C GLU A 222 18.42 -90.17 19.92
N ASN A 223 17.75 -89.90 21.03
CA ASN A 223 17.34 -90.94 21.98
C ASN A 223 16.35 -91.96 21.38
N LEU A 224 15.43 -91.50 20.51
CA LEU A 224 14.48 -92.39 19.83
C LEU A 224 15.17 -93.23 18.75
N GLU A 225 16.14 -92.67 18.03
CA GLU A 225 16.95 -93.39 17.04
C GLU A 225 17.88 -94.42 17.70
N GLY A 226 18.52 -94.07 18.82
CA GLY A 226 19.33 -95.00 19.61
C GLY A 226 18.52 -96.19 20.13
N ASN A 227 17.30 -95.95 20.64
CA ASN A 227 16.39 -97.01 21.06
C ASN A 227 15.90 -97.89 19.90
N ARG A 228 15.69 -97.30 18.70
CA ARG A 228 15.37 -98.06 17.48
C ARG A 228 16.52 -98.96 17.04
N ASN A 229 17.74 -98.46 17.02
CA ASN A 229 18.94 -99.22 16.63
C ASN A 229 19.25 -100.35 17.64
N HIS A 230 19.05 -100.10 18.94
CA HIS A 230 19.20 -101.12 19.98
C HIS A 230 18.15 -102.25 19.83
N ASN A 231 16.91 -101.89 19.52
CA ASN A 231 15.84 -102.86 19.26
C ASN A 231 16.05 -103.62 17.93
N GLN A 232 16.64 -103.01 16.90
CA GLN A 232 17.02 -103.72 15.67
C GLN A 232 18.19 -104.69 15.86
N CYS A 233 19.18 -104.36 16.70
CA CYS A 233 20.32 -105.24 16.99
C CYS A 233 19.97 -106.42 17.91
N SER A 234 18.81 -106.37 18.59
CA SER A 234 18.30 -107.46 19.44
C SER A 234 17.40 -108.46 18.69
N ILE A 235 17.13 -108.23 17.39
CA ILE A 235 16.24 -109.05 16.55
C ILE A 235 17.00 -109.81 15.43
N MET A 236 18.31 -109.57 15.27
CA MET A 236 19.20 -110.40 14.44
C MET A 236 20.04 -111.36 15.30
#